data_AF-A0A965S6P2-F1
#
_entry.id   AF-A0A965S6P2-F1
#
_cell.length_a   1.000
_cell.length_b   1.000
_cell.length_c   1.000
_cell.angle_alpha   90.00
_cell.angle_beta   90.00
_cell.angle_gamma   90.00
#
_symmetry.space_group_name_H-M   'P 1'
#
loop_
_entity.id
_entity.type
_entity.pdbx_description
1 polymer ?
#
loop_
_entity_poly.entity_id
_entity_poly.type
_entity_poly.pdbx_seq_one_letter_code
_entity_poly.pdbx_strand_id
1 'polypeptide(L)'
;MKTKHLVYASFIFVAIVSFSCSNNTIDADAKRLGDLTCKAMQLMKKVPSGDESVLAESQKLSQEAEALKNELEAKYTSDSDKTKLAEAIAKAISDCK
;
A
#
# COMPACT_ATOMS: atom_id res chain seq x y z
N MET A 1 -17.21 -26.57 -52.96
CA MET A 1 -15.83 -26.08 -52.75
C MET A 1 -15.35 -26.62 -51.41
N LYS A 2 -14.41 -27.58 -51.42
CA LYS A 2 -13.01 -27.42 -50.96
C LYS A 2 -12.92 -27.25 -49.42
N THR A 3 -12.75 -28.34 -48.66
CA THR A 3 -11.48 -29.01 -48.29
C THR A 3 -10.88 -28.50 -46.97
N LYS A 4 -10.73 -29.43 -46.00
CA LYS A 4 -9.53 -29.78 -45.21
C LYS A 4 -9.72 -29.82 -43.70
N HIS A 5 -9.61 -31.05 -43.18
CA HIS A 5 -9.02 -31.36 -41.88
C HIS A 5 -7.62 -30.73 -41.75
N LEU A 6 -7.33 -30.15 -40.58
CA LEU A 6 -6.00 -30.06 -39.96
C LEU A 6 -6.24 -29.54 -38.53
N VAL A 7 -6.29 -30.35 -37.48
CA VAL A 7 -5.13 -30.78 -36.66
C VAL A 7 -4.10 -29.66 -36.53
N TYR A 8 -4.01 -29.03 -35.36
CA TYR A 8 -2.77 -29.05 -34.56
C TYR A 8 -3.02 -28.47 -33.17
N ALA A 9 -2.69 -29.28 -32.17
CA ALA A 9 -2.57 -28.90 -30.79
C ALA A 9 -1.56 -27.75 -30.64
N SER A 10 -1.92 -26.72 -29.86
CA SER A 10 -0.96 -25.82 -29.25
C SER A 10 -1.40 -25.59 -27.81
N PHE A 11 -0.98 -26.51 -26.94
CA PHE A 11 -0.81 -26.23 -25.53
C PHE A 11 0.27 -25.15 -25.42
N ILE A 12 -0.13 -23.88 -25.40
CA ILE A 12 0.79 -22.83 -24.98
C ILE A 12 0.81 -22.90 -23.45
N PHE A 13 1.74 -23.69 -22.95
CA PHE A 13 2.23 -23.60 -21.58
C PHE A 13 2.94 -22.25 -21.47
N VAL A 14 2.17 -21.20 -21.18
CA VAL A 14 2.71 -19.86 -20.88
C VAL A 14 3.35 -19.94 -19.49
N ALA A 15 4.55 -20.48 -19.44
CA ALA A 15 5.51 -20.19 -18.38
C ALA A 15 6.05 -18.77 -18.63
N ILE A 16 5.26 -17.75 -18.27
CA ILE A 16 5.82 -16.43 -18.00
C ILE A 16 6.30 -16.48 -16.55
N VAL A 17 7.55 -16.90 -16.43
CA VAL A 17 8.57 -16.24 -15.60
C VAL A 17 8.06 -14.98 -14.91
N SER A 18 7.98 -15.06 -13.58
CA SER A 18 8.40 -13.99 -12.68
C SER A 18 7.88 -12.60 -13.04
N PHE A 19 6.59 -12.36 -12.81
CA PHE A 19 6.14 -10.99 -12.51
C PHE A 19 6.54 -10.62 -11.07
N SER A 20 7.84 -10.72 -10.76
CA SER A 20 8.45 -9.91 -9.70
C SER A 20 8.61 -8.51 -10.27
N CYS A 21 7.49 -7.86 -10.58
CA CYS A 21 7.49 -6.44 -10.86
C CYS A 21 7.63 -5.71 -9.52
N SER A 22 8.88 -5.65 -9.06
CA SER A 22 9.43 -4.63 -8.17
C SER A 22 9.31 -3.26 -8.83
N ASN A 23 8.09 -2.74 -8.94
CA ASN A 23 7.85 -1.35 -9.31
C ASN A 23 7.02 -0.69 -8.20
N ASN A 24 7.71 -0.36 -7.11
CA ASN A 24 7.33 0.58 -6.03
C ASN A 24 5.95 0.43 -5.37
N THR A 25 5.44 -0.78 -5.19
CA THR A 25 4.23 -0.99 -4.36
C THR A 25 4.49 -0.67 -2.89
N ILE A 26 5.67 -1.04 -2.37
CA ILE A 26 6.08 -0.75 -0.99
C ILE A 26 6.11 0.77 -0.73
N ASP A 27 6.71 1.56 -1.62
CA ASP A 27 6.76 3.01 -1.46
C ASP A 27 5.37 3.65 -1.53
N ALA A 28 4.49 3.18 -2.41
CA ALA A 28 3.12 3.69 -2.52
C ALA A 28 2.29 3.36 -1.27
N ASP A 29 2.43 2.14 -0.74
CA ASP A 29 1.75 1.70 0.46
C ASP A 29 2.29 2.41 1.71
N ALA A 30 3.62 2.56 1.81
CA ALA A 30 4.27 3.35 2.83
C ALA A 30 3.83 4.82 2.79
N LYS A 31 3.72 5.41 1.60
CA LYS A 31 3.23 6.78 1.41
C LYS A 31 1.78 6.92 1.88
N ARG A 32 0.90 5.96 1.57
CA ARG A 32 -0.49 5.98 2.06
C ARG A 32 -0.56 5.94 3.58
N LEU A 33 0.20 5.06 4.22
CA LEU A 33 0.25 4.99 5.68
C LEU A 33 0.85 6.27 6.30
N GLY A 34 1.90 6.80 5.68
CA GLY A 34 2.50 8.08 6.07
C GLY A 34 1.51 9.24 5.94
N ASP A 35 0.78 9.35 4.83
CA ASP A 35 -0.21 10.40 4.58
C ASP A 35 -1.37 10.36 5.61
N LEU A 36 -1.87 9.16 5.94
CA LEU A 36 -2.90 8.99 6.98
C LEU A 36 -2.40 9.44 8.35
N THR A 37 -1.20 8.98 8.71
CA THR A 37 -0.53 9.36 9.97
C THR A 37 -0.32 10.88 10.04
N CYS A 38 0.12 11.48 8.94
CA CYS A 38 0.30 12.92 8.81
C CYS A 38 -0.97 13.71 9.00
N LYS A 39 -2.05 13.32 8.32
CA LYS A 39 -3.34 13.99 8.44
C LYS A 39 -3.85 13.89 9.87
N ALA A 40 -3.75 12.71 10.49
CA ALA A 40 -4.12 12.53 11.89
C ALA A 40 -3.34 13.47 12.82
N MET A 41 -2.01 13.60 12.63
CA MET A 41 -1.16 14.52 13.37
C MET A 41 -1.52 16.00 13.14
N GLN A 42 -1.77 16.40 11.90
CA GLN A 42 -2.16 17.78 11.58
C GLN A 42 -3.52 18.14 12.16
N LEU A 43 -4.48 17.22 12.19
CA LEU A 43 -5.76 17.41 12.87
C LEU A 43 -5.56 17.52 14.38
N MET A 44 -4.72 16.68 14.99
CA MET A 44 -4.38 16.79 16.42
C MET A 44 -3.77 18.15 16.77
N LYS A 45 -2.94 18.74 15.91
CA LYS A 45 -2.42 20.11 16.08
C LYS A 45 -3.53 21.18 16.09
N LYS A 46 -4.70 20.89 15.49
CA LYS A 46 -5.89 21.77 15.44
C LYS A 46 -6.91 21.49 16.56
N VAL A 47 -6.74 20.44 17.37
CA VAL A 47 -7.61 20.15 18.54
C VAL A 47 -7.69 21.30 19.55
N PRO A 48 -6.63 22.10 19.86
CA PRO A 48 -6.80 23.28 20.73
C PRO A 48 -7.75 24.34 20.15
N SER A 49 -8.21 24.22 18.90
CA SER A 49 -9.24 25.07 18.30
C SER A 49 -10.66 24.76 18.79
N GLY A 50 -10.88 23.71 19.59
CA GLY A 50 -12.17 23.38 20.20
C GLY A 50 -13.19 22.74 19.26
N ASP A 51 -12.74 22.24 18.12
CA ASP A 51 -13.60 21.67 17.08
C ASP A 51 -13.73 20.14 17.27
N GLU A 52 -14.85 19.69 17.84
CA GLU A 52 -15.11 18.27 18.11
C GLU A 52 -15.09 17.41 16.82
N SER A 53 -15.40 18.01 15.66
CA SER A 53 -15.33 17.34 14.35
C SER A 53 -13.89 16.93 14.00
N VAL A 54 -12.90 17.74 14.40
CA VAL A 54 -11.47 17.48 14.15
C VAL A 54 -10.98 16.30 14.98
N LEU A 55 -11.52 16.11 16.19
CA LEU A 55 -11.20 14.97 17.03
C LEU A 55 -11.75 13.66 16.44
N ALA A 56 -13.01 13.67 16.00
CA ALA A 56 -13.62 12.50 15.37
C ALA A 56 -12.92 12.10 14.06
N GLU A 57 -12.55 13.09 13.23
CA GLU A 57 -11.81 12.85 11.99
C GLU A 57 -10.38 12.34 12.26
N SER A 58 -9.70 12.87 13.28
CA SER A 58 -8.39 12.37 13.70
C SER A 58 -8.46 10.91 14.15
N GLN A 59 -9.44 10.54 14.98
CA GLN A 59 -9.63 9.15 15.40
C GLN A 59 -9.90 8.22 14.21
N LYS A 60 -10.74 8.65 13.25
CA LYS A 60 -11.02 7.86 12.05
C LYS A 60 -9.75 7.62 11.23
N LEU A 61 -8.93 8.66 11.01
CA LEU A 61 -7.67 8.53 10.29
C LEU A 61 -6.66 7.64 11.02
N SER A 62 -6.65 7.67 12.36
CA SER A 62 -5.84 6.73 13.15
C SER A 62 -6.30 5.28 12.96
N GLN A 63 -7.61 5.03 12.93
CA GLN A 63 -8.15 3.68 12.65
C GLN A 63 -7.83 3.21 11.24
N GLU A 64 -7.94 4.08 10.24
CA GLU A 64 -7.55 3.78 8.86
C GLU A 64 -6.05 3.48 8.75
N ALA A 65 -5.20 4.23 9.45
CA ALA A 65 -3.76 3.99 9.51
C ALA A 65 -3.45 2.64 10.17
N GLU A 66 -4.12 2.28 11.26
CA GLU A 66 -3.92 1.00 11.95
C GLU A 66 -4.39 -0.19 11.09
N ALA A 67 -5.56 -0.08 10.46
CA ALA A 67 -6.06 -1.10 9.55
C ALA A 67 -5.11 -1.30 8.36
N LEU A 68 -4.63 -0.21 7.76
CA LEU A 68 -3.66 -0.28 6.68
C LEU A 68 -2.34 -0.89 7.17
N LYS A 69 -1.83 -0.50 8.35
CA LYS A 69 -0.63 -1.09 8.93
C LYS A 69 -0.76 -2.61 9.07
N ASN A 70 -1.87 -3.10 9.59
CA ASN A 70 -2.12 -4.54 9.73
C ASN A 70 -2.18 -5.25 8.36
N GLU A 71 -2.78 -4.61 7.34
CA GLU A 71 -2.76 -5.12 5.97
C GLU A 71 -1.33 -5.20 5.42
N LEU A 72 -0.51 -4.16 5.64
CA LEU A 72 0.87 -4.13 5.16
C LEU A 72 1.75 -5.15 5.91
N GLU A 73 1.57 -5.34 7.22
CA GLU A 73 2.28 -6.38 7.98
C GLU A 73 1.91 -7.79 7.51
N ALA A 74 0.66 -8.02 7.12
CA ALA A 74 0.22 -9.29 6.54
C ALA A 74 0.72 -9.48 5.10
N LYS A 75 0.84 -8.38 4.33
CA LYS A 75 1.30 -8.38 2.93
C LYS A 75 2.82 -8.56 2.82
N TYR A 76 3.59 -7.95 3.72
CA TYR A 76 5.05 -7.94 3.70
C TYR A 76 5.60 -8.81 4.84
N THR A 77 5.62 -10.12 4.60
CA THR A 77 6.01 -11.10 5.63
C THR A 77 7.51 -11.37 5.69
N SER A 78 8.24 -11.10 4.60
CA SER A 78 9.69 -11.29 4.52
C SER A 78 10.44 -10.19 5.29
N ASP A 79 11.56 -10.53 5.93
CA ASP A 79 12.34 -9.54 6.68
C ASP A 79 12.87 -8.42 5.79
N SER A 80 13.23 -8.72 4.53
CA SER A 80 13.67 -7.71 3.57
C SER A 80 12.57 -6.71 3.23
N ASP A 81 11.34 -7.18 3.03
CA ASP A 81 10.21 -6.29 2.71
C ASP A 81 9.78 -5.48 3.92
N LYS A 82 9.83 -6.06 5.13
CA LYS A 82 9.59 -5.32 6.38
C LYS A 82 10.58 -4.19 6.57
N THR A 83 11.87 -4.42 6.35
CA THR A 83 12.89 -3.38 6.43
C THR A 83 12.63 -2.26 5.41
N LYS A 84 12.38 -2.60 4.14
CA LYS A 84 12.07 -1.61 3.09
C LYS A 84 10.80 -0.83 3.38
N LEU A 85 9.76 -1.50 3.86
CA LEU A 85 8.51 -0.87 4.26
C LEU A 85 8.74 0.10 5.42
N ALA A 86 9.47 -0.30 6.46
CA ALA A 86 9.78 0.56 7.59
C ALA A 86 10.58 1.81 7.16
N GLU A 87 11.59 1.64 6.30
CA GLU A 87 12.37 2.76 5.74
C GLU A 87 11.51 3.71 4.91
N ALA A 88 10.63 3.16 4.05
CA ALA A 88 9.74 3.95 3.22
C ALA A 88 8.67 4.69 4.06
N ILE A 89 8.13 4.07 5.11
CA ILE A 89 7.19 4.71 6.04
C ILE A 89 7.90 5.85 6.79
N ALA A 90 9.10 5.59 7.31
CA ALA A 90 9.89 6.61 8.01
C ALA A 90 10.16 7.82 7.12
N LYS A 91 10.50 7.58 5.84
CA LYS A 91 10.67 8.65 4.85
C LYS A 91 9.37 9.41 4.58
N ALA A 92 8.26 8.71 4.36
CA ALA A 92 6.95 9.33 4.12
C ALA A 92 6.49 10.21 5.29
N ILE A 93 6.75 9.79 6.53
CA ILE A 93 6.43 10.57 7.74
C ILE A 93 7.45 11.70 7.96
N SER A 94 8.72 11.55 7.54
CA SER A 94 9.70 12.64 7.64
C SER A 94 9.36 13.84 6.76
N ASP A 95 8.64 13.62 5.66
CA ASP A 95 8.12 14.67 4.79
C ASP A 95 6.89 15.39 5.38
N CYS A 96 6.40 14.93 6.54
CA CYS A 96 5.30 15.53 7.27
C CYS A 96 5.72 16.83 7.97
N LYS A 97 5.39 17.96 7.36
CA LYS A 97 5.53 19.29 7.99
C LYS A 97 4.18 19.78 8.54
#